data_AF-A0A3D8MU14-F1
#
_entry.id   AF-A0A3D8MU14-F1
#
_cell.length_a   1.000
_cell.length_b   1.000
_cell.length_c   1.000
_cell.angle_alpha   90.00
_cell.angle_beta   90.00
_cell.angle_gamma   90.00
#
_symmetry.space_group_name_H-M   'P 1'
#
loop_
_entity.id
_entity.type
_entity.pdbx_description
1 polymer ?
#
loop_
_entity_poly.entity_id
_entity_poly.type
_entity_poly.pdbx_seq_one_letter_code
_entity_poly.pdbx_strand_id
1 'polypeptide(L)'
;MSGNPYFWLPLTLAIGLLTACSGESDPVLKTFENEGEVCLNRFSFADDASLEVETPIEVIVELPGCLSSSCSSDSRASCQVALDATHNTITLTSEGSYLDTSTAYGSCTADCGLLHAECQIPALPEGQYTLTHGQDTYTFTVPSELSGCLEANAS
;
A
#
# COMPACT_ATOMS: atom_id res chain seq x y z
N MET A 1 69.96 -24.42 -51.45
CA MET A 1 69.82 -22.98 -51.74
C MET A 1 68.33 -22.67 -51.75
N SER A 2 67.95 -21.54 -51.13
CA SER A 2 66.63 -20.88 -51.18
C SER A 2 65.53 -21.58 -50.36
N GLY A 3 64.78 -20.96 -49.44
CA GLY A 3 64.68 -19.57 -48.97
C GLY A 3 63.31 -19.44 -48.28
N ASN A 4 63.27 -19.11 -46.98
CA ASN A 4 62.09 -18.54 -46.29
C ASN A 4 61.99 -17.04 -46.71
N PRO A 5 60.87 -16.27 -46.64
CA PRO A 5 59.85 -16.21 -45.57
C PRO A 5 58.44 -15.68 -46.02
N TYR A 6 57.71 -15.00 -45.11
CA TYR A 6 56.41 -14.27 -45.22
C TYR A 6 55.19 -15.11 -44.81
N PHE A 7 54.80 -15.20 -43.52
CA PHE A 7 54.34 -14.12 -42.61
C PHE A 7 53.36 -13.20 -43.32
N TRP A 8 52.06 -13.30 -43.01
CA TRP A 8 51.03 -12.24 -43.04
C TRP A 8 49.84 -12.75 -42.22
N LEU A 9 49.80 -12.36 -40.94
CA LEU A 9 48.62 -12.49 -40.08
C LEU A 9 47.74 -11.25 -40.31
N PRO A 10 46.48 -11.40 -40.77
CA PRO A 10 45.55 -10.28 -40.76
C PRO A 10 45.14 -9.98 -39.31
N LEU A 11 45.58 -8.83 -38.81
CA LEU A 11 45.17 -8.25 -37.55
C LEU A 11 43.73 -7.73 -37.69
N THR A 12 42.73 -8.60 -37.49
CA THR A 12 41.33 -8.18 -37.39
C THR A 12 41.11 -7.48 -36.06
N LEU A 13 41.09 -6.15 -36.11
CA LEU A 13 40.71 -5.27 -35.02
C LEU A 13 39.19 -5.44 -34.77
N ALA A 14 38.83 -6.35 -33.85
CA ALA A 14 37.47 -6.50 -33.38
C ALA A 14 37.11 -5.28 -32.51
N ILE A 15 36.37 -4.34 -33.10
CA ILE A 15 35.74 -3.24 -32.38
C ILE A 15 34.65 -3.87 -31.50
N GLY A 16 34.99 -4.12 -30.24
CA GLY A 16 34.02 -4.45 -29.21
C GLY A 16 33.15 -3.24 -28.95
N LEU A 17 31.96 -3.22 -29.55
CA LEU A 17 30.87 -2.33 -29.15
C LEU A 17 30.50 -2.72 -27.71
N LEU A 18 31.06 -1.99 -26.74
CA LEU A 18 30.54 -1.93 -25.39
C LEU A 18 29.18 -1.26 -25.49
N THR A 19 28.11 -2.06 -25.64
CA THR A 19 26.75 -1.64 -25.33
C THR A 19 26.73 -1.34 -23.84
N ALA A 20 26.98 -0.08 -23.48
CA ALA A 20 26.63 0.43 -22.17
C ALA A 20 25.10 0.34 -22.09
N CYS A 21 24.60 -0.70 -21.41
CA CYS A 21 23.21 -0.73 -20.97
C CYS A 21 23.04 0.47 -20.02
N SER A 22 22.55 1.59 -20.53
CA SER A 22 21.89 2.58 -19.70
C SER A 22 20.66 1.89 -19.14
N GLY A 23 20.78 1.35 -17.92
CA GLY A 23 19.64 0.80 -17.20
C GLY A 23 18.69 1.93 -16.88
N GLU A 24 17.76 2.19 -17.79
CA GLU A 24 16.54 2.92 -17.45
C GLU A 24 15.82 2.02 -16.45
N SER A 25 15.84 2.43 -15.18
CA SER A 25 15.10 1.72 -14.15
C SER A 25 13.62 1.99 -14.40
N ASP A 26 12.82 0.95 -14.59
CA ASP A 26 11.38 1.09 -14.78
C ASP A 26 10.68 1.48 -13.46
N PRO A 27 9.52 2.16 -13.55
CA PRO A 27 8.62 2.32 -12.40
C PRO A 27 8.29 0.98 -11.75
N VAL A 28 8.29 0.94 -10.42
CA VAL A 28 7.97 -0.26 -9.63
C VAL A 28 6.54 -0.16 -9.13
N LEU A 29 5.70 -1.14 -9.49
CA LEU A 29 4.37 -1.26 -8.90
C LEU A 29 4.50 -1.73 -7.44
N LYS A 30 3.97 -0.94 -6.52
CA LYS A 30 3.76 -1.30 -5.11
C LYS A 30 2.32 -1.71 -4.93
N THR A 31 2.10 -2.80 -4.21
CA THR A 31 0.77 -3.35 -3.91
C THR A 31 0.68 -3.70 -2.43
N PHE A 32 -0.52 -3.59 -1.88
CA PHE A 32 -0.86 -3.88 -0.49
C PHE A 32 -2.16 -4.67 -0.46
N GLU A 33 -2.20 -5.73 0.33
CA GLU A 33 -3.38 -6.58 0.49
C GLU A 33 -3.64 -6.83 1.98
N ASN A 34 -4.74 -6.28 2.49
CA ASN A 34 -5.12 -6.38 3.90
C ASN A 34 -4.03 -5.92 4.88
N GLU A 35 -3.35 -4.84 4.52
CA GLU A 35 -2.33 -4.17 5.33
C GLU A 35 -2.81 -2.77 5.72
N GLY A 36 -2.21 -2.19 6.76
CA GLY A 36 -2.47 -0.82 7.19
C GLY A 36 -3.19 -0.70 8.52
N GLU A 37 -3.45 0.53 8.95
CA GLU A 37 -4.18 0.83 10.17
C GLU A 37 -5.67 1.01 9.88
N VAL A 38 -6.53 0.44 10.73
CA VAL A 38 -8.00 0.52 10.57
C VAL A 38 -8.56 1.60 11.49
N CYS A 39 -9.21 2.61 10.93
CA CYS A 39 -9.76 3.74 11.67
C CYS A 39 -11.27 3.82 11.44
N LEU A 40 -12.05 4.02 12.50
CA LEU A 40 -13.52 4.09 12.45
C LEU A 40 -14.00 5.54 12.69
N ASN A 41 -14.94 6.01 11.88
CA ASN A 41 -15.53 7.37 11.93
C ASN A 41 -14.49 8.51 11.93
N ARG A 42 -13.31 8.26 11.37
CA ARG A 42 -12.23 9.24 11.28
C ARG A 42 -12.18 9.83 9.89
N PHE A 43 -12.59 11.08 9.72
CA PHE A 43 -12.51 11.79 8.44
C PHE A 43 -11.19 12.55 8.27
N SER A 44 -10.55 12.92 9.38
CA SER A 44 -9.27 13.61 9.41
C SER A 44 -8.50 13.26 10.68
N PHE A 45 -7.21 13.58 10.72
CA PHE A 45 -6.37 13.34 11.90
C PHE A 45 -6.86 14.08 13.16
N ALA A 46 -7.74 15.07 13.02
CA ALA A 46 -8.25 15.89 14.10
C ALA A 46 -9.69 15.54 14.52
N ASP A 47 -10.35 14.61 13.82
CA ASP A 47 -11.75 14.27 14.06
C ASP A 47 -11.85 12.91 14.76
N ASP A 48 -12.07 12.97 16.08
CA ASP A 48 -12.52 11.84 16.88
C ASP A 48 -14.05 11.87 16.94
N ALA A 49 -14.72 11.18 16.03
CA ALA A 49 -16.17 11.04 16.07
C ALA A 49 -16.56 9.72 16.75
N SER A 50 -17.56 9.80 17.63
CA SER A 50 -18.07 8.65 18.36
C SER A 50 -18.77 7.65 17.44
N LEU A 51 -18.82 6.40 17.89
CA LEU A 51 -19.68 5.39 17.31
C LEU A 51 -21.06 5.51 17.93
N GLU A 52 -22.08 5.71 17.10
CA GLU A 52 -23.47 5.81 17.52
C GLU A 52 -24.23 4.53 17.16
N VAL A 53 -25.24 4.21 17.98
CA VAL A 53 -26.13 3.07 17.74
C VAL A 53 -27.01 3.33 16.52
N GLU A 54 -27.18 2.32 15.67
CA GLU A 54 -27.98 2.38 14.43
C GLU A 54 -27.53 3.44 13.40
N THR A 55 -26.29 3.92 13.50
CA THR A 55 -25.67 4.80 12.51
C THR A 55 -24.59 4.04 11.75
N PRO A 56 -24.52 4.12 10.41
CA PRO A 56 -23.42 3.55 9.64
C PRO A 56 -22.06 4.10 10.10
N ILE A 57 -21.05 3.24 10.12
CA ILE A 57 -19.70 3.59 10.57
C ILE A 57 -18.80 3.70 9.34
N GLU A 58 -18.18 4.86 9.16
CA GLU A 58 -17.17 5.03 8.11
C GLU A 58 -15.87 4.34 8.51
N VAL A 59 -15.25 3.66 7.55
CA VAL A 59 -14.00 2.93 7.76
C VAL A 59 -12.96 3.49 6.81
N ILE A 60 -11.83 3.90 7.38
CA ILE A 60 -10.62 4.22 6.64
C ILE A 60 -9.58 3.15 6.96
N VAL A 61 -8.95 2.62 5.92
CA VAL A 61 -7.72 1.84 6.03
C VAL A 61 -6.57 2.69 5.53
N GLU A 62 -5.70 3.11 6.45
CA GLU A 62 -4.46 3.84 6.13
C GLU A 62 -3.41 2.82 5.68
N LEU A 63 -3.27 2.65 4.36
CA LEU A 63 -2.34 1.69 3.77
C LEU A 63 -0.89 2.12 4.00
N PRO A 64 0.04 1.17 4.21
CA PRO A 64 1.42 1.51 4.51
C PRO A 64 2.09 2.18 3.30
N GLY A 65 2.93 3.16 3.56
CA GLY A 65 3.71 3.84 2.52
C GLY A 65 3.61 5.35 2.60
N CYS A 66 4.56 5.99 1.93
CA CYS A 66 4.70 7.44 1.90
C CYS A 66 4.71 7.87 0.44
N LEU A 67 3.57 8.39 -0.05
CA LEU A 67 3.44 8.77 -1.45
C LEU A 67 4.04 10.17 -1.63
N SER A 68 5.16 10.22 -2.33
CA SER A 68 5.77 11.48 -2.73
C SER A 68 5.12 11.98 -4.01
N SER A 69 4.61 13.21 -4.02
CA SER A 69 3.96 13.83 -5.17
C SER A 69 4.84 13.92 -6.42
N SER A 70 6.16 13.80 -6.29
CA SER A 70 7.09 13.80 -7.43
C SER A 70 7.46 12.40 -7.93
N CYS A 71 7.17 11.34 -7.19
CA CYS A 71 7.60 9.98 -7.52
C CYS A 71 6.49 8.94 -7.51
N SER A 72 5.32 9.26 -6.96
CA SER A 72 4.19 8.35 -6.85
C SER A 72 3.11 8.73 -7.86
N SER A 73 2.67 7.77 -8.66
CA SER A 73 1.56 7.94 -9.59
C SER A 73 0.60 6.75 -9.55
N ASP A 74 -0.55 6.89 -10.23
CA ASP A 74 -1.55 5.82 -10.40
C ASP A 74 -1.98 5.16 -9.08
N SER A 75 -2.09 5.96 -8.02
CA SER A 75 -2.55 5.50 -6.72
C SER A 75 -4.00 5.02 -6.80
N ARG A 76 -4.26 3.84 -6.25
CA ARG A 76 -5.56 3.20 -6.13
C ARG A 76 -5.67 2.56 -4.76
N ALA A 77 -6.85 2.62 -4.18
CA ALA A 77 -7.14 1.97 -2.92
C ALA A 77 -8.64 1.66 -2.84
N SER A 78 -8.99 0.55 -2.21
CA SER A 78 -10.38 0.14 -1.98
C SER A 78 -10.48 -0.76 -0.77
N CYS A 79 -11.61 -0.72 -0.07
CA CYS A 79 -11.93 -1.71 0.95
C CYS A 79 -13.38 -2.19 0.84
N GLN A 80 -13.65 -3.33 1.47
CA GLN A 80 -14.96 -3.96 1.53
C GLN A 80 -15.19 -4.52 2.93
N VAL A 81 -16.45 -4.51 3.35
CA VAL A 81 -16.88 -4.98 4.66
C VAL A 81 -17.91 -6.09 4.49
N ALA A 82 -17.72 -7.18 5.22
CA ALA A 82 -18.72 -8.24 5.40
C ALA A 82 -19.09 -8.36 6.88
N LEU A 83 -20.37 -8.15 7.20
CA LEU A 83 -20.91 -8.24 8.56
C LEU A 83 -21.62 -9.58 8.76
N ASP A 84 -21.22 -10.32 9.78
CA ASP A 84 -22.00 -11.41 10.36
C ASP A 84 -22.65 -10.93 11.67
N ALA A 85 -23.89 -10.46 11.54
CA ALA A 85 -24.68 -9.95 12.65
C ALA A 85 -25.09 -11.03 13.67
N THR A 86 -24.97 -12.32 13.35
CA THR A 86 -25.31 -13.40 14.30
C THR A 86 -24.21 -13.56 15.35
N HIS A 87 -22.95 -13.33 14.94
CA HIS A 87 -21.78 -13.49 15.79
C HIS A 87 -21.10 -12.16 16.15
N ASN A 88 -21.67 -11.03 15.72
CA ASN A 88 -21.05 -9.70 15.83
C ASN A 88 -19.61 -9.66 15.30
N THR A 89 -19.37 -10.37 14.18
CA THR A 89 -18.06 -10.38 13.53
C THR A 89 -18.09 -9.60 12.23
N ILE A 90 -17.02 -8.87 11.96
CA ILE A 90 -16.85 -8.02 10.79
C ILE A 90 -15.56 -8.44 10.11
N THR A 91 -15.63 -8.80 8.83
CA THR A 91 -14.44 -9.02 8.00
C THR A 91 -14.25 -7.78 7.14
N LEU A 92 -13.09 -7.14 7.28
CA LEU A 92 -12.64 -6.03 6.47
C LEU A 92 -11.57 -6.53 5.51
N THR A 93 -11.73 -6.27 4.22
CA THR A 93 -10.70 -6.53 3.21
C THR A 93 -10.26 -5.22 2.57
N SER A 94 -8.97 -5.03 2.35
CA SER A 94 -8.45 -3.85 1.65
C SER A 94 -7.42 -4.22 0.58
N GLU A 95 -7.36 -3.40 -0.46
CA GLU A 95 -6.38 -3.47 -1.52
C GLU A 95 -5.87 -2.06 -1.84
N GLY A 96 -4.59 -1.94 -2.14
CA GLY A 96 -3.97 -0.68 -2.53
C GLY A 96 -2.82 -0.88 -3.50
N SER A 97 -2.58 0.13 -4.34
CA SER A 97 -1.42 0.13 -5.24
C SER A 97 -1.00 1.53 -5.66
N TYR A 98 0.28 1.71 -5.98
CA TYR A 98 0.79 2.89 -6.69
C TYR A 98 2.05 2.55 -7.48
N LEU A 99 2.38 3.37 -8.48
CA LEU A 99 3.66 3.29 -9.19
C LEU A 99 4.70 4.16 -8.48
N ASP A 100 5.82 3.55 -8.10
CA ASP A 100 6.98 4.20 -7.51
C ASP A 100 8.05 4.42 -8.59
N THR A 101 8.39 5.69 -8.81
CA THR A 101 9.39 6.09 -9.79
C THR A 101 10.69 6.61 -9.19
N SER A 102 10.85 6.49 -7.86
CA SER A 102 12.08 6.90 -7.14
C SER A 102 13.34 6.20 -7.66
N THR A 103 13.20 4.93 -8.05
CA THR A 103 14.28 4.13 -8.66
C THR A 103 14.56 4.52 -10.11
N ALA A 104 13.55 5.06 -10.80
CA ALA A 104 13.57 5.44 -12.22
C ALA A 104 14.17 6.82 -12.47
N TYR A 105 13.71 7.81 -11.71
CA TYR A 105 13.97 9.23 -12.00
C TYR A 105 14.76 9.96 -10.91
N GLY A 106 15.16 9.24 -9.84
CA GLY A 106 16.05 9.75 -8.81
C GLY A 106 15.31 10.27 -7.57
N SER A 107 15.82 11.36 -6.98
CA SER A 107 15.36 11.83 -5.66
C SER A 107 13.95 12.40 -5.70
N CYS A 108 13.12 11.94 -4.77
CA CYS A 108 11.77 12.43 -4.56
C CYS A 108 11.73 13.62 -3.60
N THR A 109 10.68 14.42 -3.70
CA THR A 109 10.31 15.43 -2.71
C THR A 109 9.95 14.74 -1.38
N ALA A 110 10.24 15.40 -0.26
CA ALA A 110 10.07 14.83 1.08
C ALA A 110 8.63 14.93 1.63
N ASP A 111 7.64 15.13 0.76
CA ASP A 111 6.23 15.07 1.13
C ASP A 111 5.77 13.62 1.29
N CYS A 112 4.82 13.44 2.21
CA CYS A 112 4.30 12.14 2.59
C CYS A 112 2.78 12.16 2.49
N GLY A 113 2.26 11.84 1.31
CA GLY A 113 0.85 11.56 1.11
C GLY A 113 0.51 10.17 1.64
N LEU A 114 -0.64 10.05 2.30
CA LEU A 114 -1.17 8.75 2.68
C LEU A 114 -2.08 8.18 1.59
N LEU A 115 -2.13 6.86 1.51
CA LEU A 115 -3.02 6.13 0.62
C LEU A 115 -4.14 5.52 1.47
N HIS A 116 -5.37 5.97 1.27
CA HIS A 116 -6.52 5.52 2.05
C HIS A 116 -7.46 4.68 1.21
N ALA A 117 -7.89 3.55 1.77
CA ALA A 117 -9.07 2.83 1.30
C ALA A 117 -10.27 3.20 2.19
N GLU A 118 -11.39 3.54 1.56
CA GLU A 118 -12.61 3.97 2.26
C GLU A 118 -13.76 2.99 1.98
N CYS A 119 -14.48 2.63 3.02
CA CYS A 119 -15.68 1.80 2.96
C CYS A 119 -16.56 2.07 4.19
N GLN A 120 -17.67 1.35 4.32
CA GLN A 120 -18.66 1.61 5.35
C GLN A 120 -19.13 0.29 5.98
N ILE A 121 -19.14 0.24 7.31
CA ILE A 121 -19.87 -0.79 8.05
C ILE A 121 -21.33 -0.30 8.15
N PRO A 122 -22.33 -1.15 7.82
CA PRO A 122 -23.73 -0.82 8.02
C PRO A 122 -24.05 -0.42 9.46
N ALA A 123 -25.20 0.23 9.68
CA ALA A 123 -25.70 0.54 11.01
C ALA A 123 -25.68 -0.68 11.94
N LEU A 124 -25.11 -0.51 13.14
CA LEU A 124 -24.95 -1.59 14.13
C LEU A 124 -25.80 -1.30 15.38
N PRO A 125 -26.49 -2.32 15.94
CA PRO A 125 -27.11 -2.21 17.24
C PRO A 125 -26.04 -2.10 18.34
N GLU A 126 -26.49 -1.74 19.55
CA GLU A 126 -25.61 -1.72 20.71
C GLU A 126 -24.96 -3.10 20.96
N GLY A 127 -23.67 -3.12 21.26
CA GLY A 127 -22.95 -4.36 21.49
C GLY A 127 -21.45 -4.28 21.29
N GLN A 128 -20.78 -5.39 21.57
CA GLN A 128 -19.36 -5.60 21.26
C GLN A 128 -19.22 -6.34 19.93
N TYR A 129 -18.30 -5.86 19.10
CA TYR A 129 -17.99 -6.40 17.79
C TYR A 129 -16.52 -6.79 17.69
N THR A 130 -16.26 -7.84 16.92
CA THR A 130 -14.92 -8.27 16.53
C THR A 130 -14.70 -7.96 15.06
N LEU A 131 -13.70 -7.15 14.74
CA LEU A 131 -13.30 -6.85 13.36
C LEU A 131 -12.01 -7.58 13.03
N THR A 132 -11.95 -8.18 11.85
CA THR A 132 -10.74 -8.83 11.34
C THR A 132 -10.30 -8.14 10.06
N HIS A 133 -9.00 -7.81 9.97
CA HIS A 133 -8.36 -7.24 8.79
C HIS A 133 -6.97 -7.86 8.65
N GLY A 134 -6.74 -8.57 7.55
CA GLY A 134 -5.51 -9.33 7.36
C GLY A 134 -5.34 -10.42 8.42
N GLN A 135 -4.26 -10.35 9.18
CA GLN A 135 -4.00 -11.27 10.31
C GLN A 135 -4.43 -10.66 11.67
N ASP A 136 -4.81 -9.39 11.67
CA ASP A 136 -5.11 -8.64 12.87
C ASP A 136 -6.60 -8.76 13.22
N THR A 137 -6.86 -8.75 14.53
CA THR A 137 -8.21 -8.77 15.09
C THR A 137 -8.35 -7.65 16.09
N TYR A 138 -9.46 -6.92 16.00
CA TYR A 138 -9.79 -5.76 16.81
C TYR A 138 -11.12 -6.00 17.51
N THR A 139 -11.30 -5.41 18.68
CA THR A 139 -12.61 -5.37 19.35
C THR A 139 -13.00 -3.94 19.66
N PHE A 140 -14.25 -3.60 19.37
CA PHE A 140 -14.82 -2.30 19.71
C PHE A 140 -16.28 -2.47 20.16
N THR A 141 -16.84 -1.42 20.76
CA THR A 141 -18.24 -1.42 21.24
C THR A 141 -19.03 -0.31 20.57
N VAL A 142 -20.31 -0.54 20.34
CA VAL A 142 -21.26 0.49 19.90
C VAL A 142 -22.28 0.69 21.02
N PRO A 143 -22.53 1.92 21.51
CA PRO A 143 -21.79 3.14 21.19
C PRO A 143 -20.44 3.19 21.91
N SER A 144 -19.50 4.00 21.41
CA SER A 144 -18.23 4.28 22.09
C SER A 144 -17.59 5.57 21.60
N GLU A 145 -16.78 6.20 22.45
CA GLU A 145 -15.78 7.18 22.00
C GLU A 145 -14.55 6.42 21.51
N LEU A 146 -14.09 6.74 20.31
CA LEU A 146 -12.82 6.23 19.76
C LEU A 146 -11.83 7.37 19.65
N SER A 147 -10.57 7.07 19.89
CA SER A 147 -9.47 8.00 19.66
C SER A 147 -8.45 7.33 18.74
N GLY A 148 -8.24 7.90 17.55
CA GLY A 148 -7.34 7.33 16.56
C GLY A 148 -7.83 6.01 15.93
N CYS A 149 -6.89 5.20 15.45
CA CYS A 149 -7.16 3.94 14.78
C CYS A 149 -7.19 2.78 15.79
N LEU A 150 -7.81 1.66 15.41
CA LEU A 150 -7.96 0.50 16.28
C LEU A 150 -6.61 -0.14 16.58
N GLU A 151 -6.39 -0.49 17.84
CA GLU A 151 -5.22 -1.26 18.25
C GLU A 151 -5.50 -2.76 18.11
N ALA A 152 -4.62 -3.47 17.41
CA ALA A 152 -4.74 -4.91 17.26
C ALA A 152 -4.70 -5.59 18.65
N ASN A 153 -5.59 -6.55 18.86
CA ASN A 153 -5.58 -7.34 20.09
C ASN A 153 -4.26 -8.12 20.17
N ALA A 154 -3.55 -7.99 21.29
CA ALA A 154 -2.35 -8.77 21.53
C ALA A 154 -2.70 -10.27 21.51
N SER A 155 -2.18 -10.97 20.50
CA SER A 155 -2.28 -12.43 20.33
C SER A 155 -1.45 -13.20 21.34
#